data_AF-A0A1S8KI15-F1
#
_entry.id   AF-A0A1S8KI15-F1
#
_cell.length_a   1.000
_cell.length_b   1.000
_cell.length_c   1.000
_cell.angle_alpha   90.00
_cell.angle_beta   90.00
_cell.angle_gamma   90.00
#
_symmetry.space_group_name_H-M   'P 1'
#
loop_
_entity.id
_entity.type
_entity.pdbx_description
1 polymer ?
#
loop_
_entity_poly.entity_id
_entity_poly.type
_entity_poly.pdbx_seq_one_letter_code
_entity_poly.pdbx_strand_id
1 'polypeptide(L)'
;MMLRVEKLRKKMQEENLDSFLVTSPYNLRYLTNFTGTTGLAVITLEKAFFITDFRYTEQAAAQAQGFEIIKNVGPIFDEVANLVRKEELHSLAFEETTVSFLEYSVLEEIIDAELVPVSQMIEELREVKDEEEIAIIEKACHIADMAYDHILKMIQPGMTEIEVANQLDFYMRSLGASGVSFDTIVASGLRSAMPHGVA
;
A
#
# COMPACT_ATOMS: atom_id res chain seq x y z
N MET A 1 -13.87 -3.96 5.45
CA MET A 1 -12.53 -4.53 5.76
C MET A 1 -12.53 -6.05 5.84
N MET A 2 -13.35 -6.72 6.69
CA MET A 2 -13.52 -8.18 6.60
C MET A 2 -13.84 -8.63 5.18
N LEU A 3 -14.68 -7.88 4.45
CA LEU A 3 -15.00 -8.16 3.05
C LEU A 3 -13.77 -8.27 2.11
N ARG A 4 -12.70 -7.50 2.32
CA ARG A 4 -11.50 -7.55 1.44
C ARG A 4 -10.65 -8.78 1.74
N VAL A 5 -10.49 -9.12 3.02
CA VAL A 5 -9.84 -10.36 3.45
C VAL A 5 -10.62 -11.58 2.96
N GLU A 6 -11.96 -11.57 3.02
CA GLU A 6 -12.79 -12.65 2.49
C GLU A 6 -12.67 -12.80 0.96
N LYS A 7 -12.59 -11.69 0.21
CA LYS A 7 -12.31 -11.73 -1.23
C LYS A 7 -10.95 -12.37 -1.53
N LEU A 8 -9.92 -12.05 -0.75
CA LEU A 8 -8.61 -12.67 -0.87
C LEU A 8 -8.67 -14.16 -0.54
N ARG A 9 -9.30 -14.55 0.57
CA ARG A 9 -9.50 -15.97 0.95
C ARG A 9 -10.19 -16.77 -0.14
N LYS A 10 -11.19 -16.20 -0.80
CA LYS A 10 -11.87 -16.84 -1.93
C LYS A 10 -10.89 -17.11 -3.08
N LYS A 11 -10.06 -16.13 -3.45
CA LYS A 11 -9.00 -16.32 -4.47
C LYS A 11 -7.96 -17.35 -4.05
N MET A 12 -7.54 -17.31 -2.78
CA MET A 12 -6.63 -18.30 -2.22
C MET A 12 -7.20 -19.72 -2.35
N GLN A 13 -8.48 -19.93 -2.04
CA GLN A 13 -9.15 -21.23 -2.23
C GLN A 13 -9.22 -21.65 -3.70
N GLU A 14 -9.51 -20.73 -4.62
CA GLU A 14 -9.54 -21.00 -6.06
C GLU A 14 -8.16 -21.47 -6.59
N GLU A 15 -7.07 -21.00 -5.99
CA GLU A 15 -5.69 -21.33 -6.34
C GLU A 15 -5.05 -22.41 -5.44
N ASN A 16 -5.80 -23.00 -4.50
CA ASN A 16 -5.32 -24.00 -3.52
C ASN A 16 -4.19 -23.48 -2.60
N LEU A 17 -4.32 -22.24 -2.13
CA LEU A 17 -3.42 -21.60 -1.18
C LEU A 17 -4.06 -21.56 0.22
N ASP A 18 -3.31 -21.97 1.24
CA ASP A 18 -3.81 -22.04 2.62
C ASP A 18 -3.45 -20.80 3.44
N SER A 19 -2.34 -20.13 3.08
CA SER A 19 -1.89 -18.91 3.72
C SER A 19 -1.17 -17.96 2.76
N PHE A 20 -1.17 -16.68 3.10
CA PHE A 20 -0.63 -15.61 2.27
C PHE A 20 0.11 -14.58 3.14
N LEU A 21 1.38 -14.32 2.82
CA LEU A 21 2.22 -13.26 3.38
C LEU A 21 2.11 -12.01 2.52
N VAL A 22 1.58 -10.94 3.11
CA VAL A 22 1.47 -9.61 2.51
C VAL A 22 2.64 -8.75 3.00
N THR A 23 3.52 -8.36 2.06
CA THR A 23 4.72 -7.54 2.27
C THR A 23 4.60 -6.17 1.62
N SER A 24 3.78 -6.02 0.57
CA SER A 24 3.53 -4.76 -0.11
C SER A 24 2.82 -3.78 0.80
N PRO A 25 3.38 -2.57 1.03
CA PRO A 25 2.73 -1.58 1.89
C PRO A 25 1.39 -1.11 1.31
N TYR A 26 1.21 -1.17 -0.02
CA TYR A 26 -0.05 -0.83 -0.68
C TYR A 26 -1.12 -1.89 -0.42
N ASN A 27 -0.77 -3.17 -0.53
CA ASN A 27 -1.69 -4.26 -0.30
C ASN A 27 -2.00 -4.43 1.19
N LEU A 28 -1.01 -4.21 2.05
CA LEU A 28 -1.20 -4.12 3.49
C LEU A 28 -2.20 -3.02 3.83
N ARG A 29 -2.01 -1.79 3.32
CA ARG A 29 -2.96 -0.69 3.51
C ARG A 29 -4.35 -1.02 2.96
N TYR A 30 -4.44 -1.64 1.79
CA TYR A 30 -5.73 -2.03 1.20
C TYR A 30 -6.51 -3.02 2.06
N LEU A 31 -5.83 -4.03 2.62
CA LEU A 31 -6.46 -5.08 3.41
C LEU A 31 -6.76 -4.66 4.85
N THR A 32 -5.94 -3.78 5.43
CA THR A 32 -5.94 -3.48 6.87
C THR A 32 -6.29 -2.03 7.22
N ASN A 33 -6.39 -1.14 6.23
CA ASN A 33 -6.45 0.32 6.43
C ASN A 33 -5.25 0.93 7.19
N PHE A 34 -4.20 0.16 7.45
CA PHE A 34 -3.04 0.65 8.17
C PHE A 34 -2.29 1.72 7.37
N THR A 35 -1.97 2.83 8.03
CA THR A 35 -1.31 3.99 7.40
C THR A 35 0.12 4.21 7.90
N GLY A 36 0.66 3.32 8.72
CA GLY A 36 2.06 3.37 9.15
C GLY A 36 3.01 2.86 8.07
N THR A 37 4.30 2.85 8.37
CA THR A 37 5.36 2.55 7.38
C THR A 37 6.07 1.22 7.64
N THR A 38 5.72 0.49 8.69
CA THR A 38 6.35 -0.78 9.03
C THR A 38 5.26 -1.75 9.46
N GLY A 39 5.19 -2.90 8.80
CA GLY A 39 4.25 -3.97 9.12
C GLY A 39 4.19 -5.01 8.01
N LEU A 40 3.77 -6.22 8.37
CA LEU A 40 3.44 -7.33 7.46
C LEU A 40 2.09 -7.90 7.87
N ALA A 41 1.44 -8.65 6.99
CA ALA A 41 0.30 -9.46 7.36
C ALA A 41 0.46 -10.90 6.91
N VAL A 42 -0.02 -11.83 7.74
CA VAL A 42 -0.19 -13.24 7.35
C VAL A 42 -1.66 -13.56 7.44
N ILE A 43 -2.25 -13.97 6.33
CA ILE A 43 -3.68 -14.28 6.22
C ILE A 43 -3.79 -15.77 5.94
N THR A 44 -4.55 -16.48 6.78
CA THR A 44 -4.95 -17.86 6.54
C THR A 44 -6.41 -17.89 6.10
N LEU A 45 -6.91 -19.07 5.73
CA LEU A 45 -8.33 -19.25 5.42
C LEU A 45 -9.26 -18.87 6.59
N GLU A 46 -8.77 -18.90 7.83
CA GLU A 46 -9.58 -18.69 9.04
C GLU A 46 -9.16 -17.44 9.84
N LYS A 47 -7.86 -17.17 9.94
CA LYS A 47 -7.30 -16.08 10.76
C LYS A 47 -6.57 -15.04 9.91
N ALA A 48 -6.35 -13.87 10.50
CA ALA A 48 -5.56 -12.80 9.91
C ALA A 48 -4.68 -12.19 11.00
N PHE A 49 -3.39 -12.08 10.73
CA PHE A 49 -2.39 -11.60 11.67
C PHE A 49 -1.70 -10.37 11.09
N PHE A 50 -1.46 -9.38 11.92
CA PHE A 50 -0.73 -8.17 11.55
C PHE A 50 0.51 -8.07 12.43
N ILE A 51 1.70 -8.13 11.82
CA ILE A 51 2.98 -8.14 12.51
C ILE A 51 3.60 -6.76 12.37
N THR A 52 3.96 -6.11 13.47
CA THR A 52 4.61 -4.79 13.44
C THR A 52 5.47 -4.54 14.68
N ASP A 53 6.35 -3.55 14.60
CA ASP A 53 7.19 -3.17 15.73
C ASP A 53 6.42 -2.32 16.76
N PHE A 54 7.03 -2.15 17.93
CA PHE A 54 6.44 -1.48 19.09
C PHE A 54 5.95 -0.04 18.80
N ARG A 55 6.48 0.66 17.80
CA ARG A 55 6.08 2.03 17.47
C ARG A 55 4.66 2.10 16.93
N TYR A 56 4.19 1.00 16.34
CA TYR A 56 2.94 0.96 15.59
C TYR A 56 1.89 0.01 16.16
N THR A 57 2.15 -0.70 17.27
CA THR A 57 1.18 -1.66 17.82
C THR A 57 -0.16 -1.02 18.18
N GLU A 58 -0.14 0.17 18.77
CA GLU A 58 -1.38 0.89 19.12
C GLU A 58 -2.12 1.36 17.85
N GLN A 59 -1.39 1.90 16.87
CA GLN A 59 -1.97 2.33 15.60
C GLN A 59 -2.54 1.14 14.81
N ALA A 60 -1.83 0.02 14.75
CA ALA A 60 -2.27 -1.21 14.09
C ALA A 60 -3.53 -1.77 14.78
N ALA A 61 -3.58 -1.80 16.11
CA ALA A 61 -4.77 -2.22 16.84
C ALA A 61 -6.00 -1.32 16.57
N ALA A 62 -5.78 -0.03 16.33
CA ALA A 62 -6.85 0.90 15.99
C ALA A 62 -7.30 0.79 14.52
N GLN A 63 -6.38 0.55 13.58
CA GLN A 63 -6.66 0.59 12.14
C GLN A 63 -6.99 -0.79 11.56
N ALA A 64 -6.21 -1.81 11.88
CA ALA A 64 -6.31 -3.18 11.37
C ALA A 64 -7.33 -4.03 12.15
N GLN A 65 -8.57 -3.55 12.29
CA GLN A 65 -9.64 -4.29 12.96
C GLN A 65 -9.84 -5.69 12.35
N GLY A 66 -10.00 -6.69 13.20
CA GLY A 66 -10.14 -8.09 12.77
C GLY A 66 -8.81 -8.81 12.49
N PHE A 67 -7.67 -8.14 12.62
CA PHE A 67 -6.36 -8.77 12.66
C PHE A 67 -5.88 -8.98 14.09
N GLU A 68 -5.25 -10.11 14.37
CA GLU A 68 -4.49 -10.32 15.60
C GLU A 68 -3.14 -9.57 15.48
N ILE A 69 -2.93 -8.59 16.37
CA ILE A 69 -1.72 -7.77 16.34
C ILE A 69 -0.58 -8.48 17.06
N ILE A 70 0.49 -8.77 16.32
CA ILE A 70 1.71 -9.41 16.81
C ILE A 70 2.83 -8.36 16.82
N LYS A 71 3.48 -8.18 17.97
CA LYS A 71 4.63 -7.30 18.11
C LYS A 71 5.92 -8.05 17.84
N ASN A 72 6.70 -7.66 16.83
CA ASN A 72 8.05 -8.21 16.65
C ASN A 72 9.05 -7.58 17.64
N VAL A 73 9.92 -8.42 18.22
CA VAL A 73 11.03 -7.98 19.09
C VAL A 73 12.35 -7.92 18.31
N GLY A 74 12.56 -8.84 17.37
CA GLY A 74 13.73 -8.92 16.49
C GLY A 74 13.37 -8.60 15.03
N PRO A 75 14.11 -9.16 14.06
CA PRO A 75 13.73 -9.15 12.65
C PRO A 75 12.27 -9.55 12.45
N ILE A 76 11.54 -8.83 11.60
CA ILE A 76 10.09 -9.01 11.46
C ILE A 76 9.72 -10.38 10.87
N PHE A 77 10.57 -10.93 9.99
CA PHE A 77 10.36 -12.25 9.40
C PHE A 77 10.54 -13.40 10.39
N ASP A 78 11.26 -13.19 11.50
CA ASP A 78 11.34 -14.20 12.56
C ASP A 78 9.96 -14.48 13.18
N GLU A 79 9.11 -13.44 13.29
CA GLU A 79 7.74 -13.61 13.74
C GLU A 79 6.84 -14.27 12.69
N VAL A 80 7.10 -14.05 11.40
CA VAL A 80 6.43 -14.81 10.33
C VAL A 80 6.77 -16.30 10.47
N ALA A 81 8.05 -16.64 10.70
CA ALA A 81 8.48 -18.02 10.91
C ALA A 81 7.87 -18.65 12.17
N ASN A 82 7.79 -17.88 13.27
CA ASN A 82 7.11 -18.33 14.49
C ASN A 82 5.63 -18.62 14.24
N LEU A 83 4.97 -17.75 13.47
CA LEU A 83 3.56 -17.91 13.14
C LEU A 83 3.30 -19.11 12.24
N VAL A 84 4.14 -19.33 11.21
CA VAL A 84 4.09 -20.52 10.36
C VAL A 84 4.17 -21.80 11.20
N ARG A 85 5.10 -21.87 12.15
CA ARG A 85 5.22 -23.02 13.05
C ARG A 85 4.02 -23.17 14.00
N LYS A 86 3.57 -22.06 14.60
CA LYS A 86 2.48 -22.05 15.58
C LYS A 86 1.13 -22.45 14.98
N GLU A 87 0.86 -22.00 13.75
CA GLU A 87 -0.37 -22.28 13.03
C GLU A 87 -0.24 -23.51 12.12
N GLU A 88 0.89 -24.23 12.18
CA GLU A 88 1.17 -25.47 11.43
C GLU A 88 0.93 -25.31 9.91
N LEU A 89 1.37 -24.18 9.35
CA LEU A 89 1.16 -23.86 7.93
C LEU A 89 2.12 -24.68 7.06
N HIS A 90 1.57 -25.40 6.07
CA HIS A 90 2.36 -26.20 5.15
C HIS A 90 2.85 -25.44 3.91
N SER A 91 2.13 -24.39 3.53
CA SER A 91 2.48 -23.49 2.44
C SER A 91 2.27 -22.04 2.86
N LEU A 92 3.12 -21.15 2.34
CA LEU A 92 3.05 -19.70 2.53
C LEU A 92 3.20 -19.01 1.17
N ALA A 93 2.09 -18.53 0.62
CA ALA A 93 2.12 -17.70 -0.57
C ALA A 93 2.74 -16.34 -0.26
N PHE A 94 3.47 -15.74 -1.20
CA PHE A 94 4.06 -14.42 -1.04
C PHE A 94 4.05 -13.60 -2.33
N GLU A 95 4.13 -12.27 -2.19
CA GLU A 95 4.09 -11.32 -3.31
C GLU A 95 5.44 -11.24 -4.04
N GLU A 96 5.61 -12.04 -5.08
CA GLU A 96 6.91 -12.20 -5.77
C GLU A 96 7.44 -10.90 -6.41
N THR A 97 6.54 -9.98 -6.77
CA THR A 97 6.91 -8.68 -7.36
C THR A 97 7.34 -7.65 -6.32
N THR A 98 7.19 -7.96 -5.03
CA THR A 98 7.50 -7.04 -3.93
C THR A 98 8.65 -7.56 -3.09
N VAL A 99 8.67 -8.86 -2.78
CA VAL A 99 9.74 -9.48 -1.99
C VAL A 99 11.05 -9.41 -2.77
N SER A 100 12.03 -8.70 -2.23
CA SER A 100 13.36 -8.65 -2.80
C SER A 100 14.05 -10.01 -2.70
N PHE A 101 15.04 -10.27 -3.57
CA PHE A 101 15.78 -11.52 -3.52
C PHE A 101 16.43 -11.79 -2.15
N LEU A 102 16.90 -10.74 -1.46
CA LEU A 102 17.45 -10.85 -0.11
C LEU A 102 16.39 -11.33 0.89
N GLU A 103 15.20 -10.74 0.86
CA GLU A 103 14.10 -11.14 1.73
C GLU A 103 13.63 -12.56 1.43
N TYR A 104 13.56 -12.94 0.15
CA TYR A 104 13.28 -14.32 -0.26
C TYR A 104 14.33 -15.29 0.31
N SER A 105 15.62 -15.01 0.18
CA SER A 105 16.68 -15.88 0.73
C SER A 105 16.57 -16.05 2.24
N VAL A 106 16.21 -14.98 2.96
CA VAL A 106 15.96 -15.06 4.42
C VAL A 106 14.74 -15.93 4.70
N LEU A 107 13.63 -15.73 3.99
CA LEU A 107 12.43 -16.55 4.14
C LEU A 107 12.72 -18.03 3.87
N GLU A 108 13.45 -18.33 2.78
CA GLU A 108 13.84 -19.69 2.40
C GLU A 108 14.71 -20.37 3.47
N GLU A 109 15.51 -19.61 4.22
CA GLU A 109 16.33 -20.13 5.32
C GLU A 109 15.53 -20.42 6.60
N ILE A 110 14.55 -19.57 6.94
CA ILE A 110 13.90 -19.58 8.26
C ILE A 110 12.47 -20.15 8.28
N ILE A 111 11.80 -20.22 7.13
CA ILE A 111 10.43 -20.70 6.98
C ILE A 111 10.45 -22.21 6.70
N ASP A 112 9.83 -22.97 7.59
CA ASP A 112 9.65 -24.42 7.44
C ASP A 112 8.29 -24.74 6.79
N ALA A 113 8.06 -24.17 5.61
CA ALA A 113 6.87 -24.35 4.79
C ALA A 113 7.21 -24.12 3.31
N GLU A 114 6.39 -24.65 2.41
CA GLU A 114 6.53 -24.37 0.97
C GLU A 114 6.29 -22.89 0.68
N LEU A 115 7.29 -22.19 0.17
CA LEU A 115 7.14 -20.80 -0.27
C LEU A 115 6.57 -20.78 -1.69
N VAL A 116 5.36 -20.23 -1.84
CA VAL A 116 4.65 -20.21 -3.12
C VAL A 116 4.66 -18.78 -3.69
N PRO A 117 5.40 -18.50 -4.78
CA PRO A 117 5.36 -17.18 -5.39
C PRO A 117 3.99 -16.93 -6.05
N VAL A 118 3.40 -15.78 -5.76
CA VAL A 118 2.13 -15.34 -6.35
C VAL A 118 2.28 -13.93 -6.88
N SER A 119 1.71 -13.70 -8.06
CA SER A 119 1.65 -12.41 -8.74
C SER A 119 0.22 -11.90 -8.84
N GLN A 120 0.03 -10.60 -8.61
CA GLN A 120 -1.18 -9.84 -8.95
C GLN A 120 -2.49 -10.25 -8.26
N MET A 121 -2.46 -11.18 -7.29
CA MET A 121 -3.69 -11.67 -6.63
C MET A 121 -4.48 -10.58 -5.90
N ILE A 122 -3.78 -9.68 -5.17
CA ILE A 122 -4.42 -8.57 -4.44
C ILE A 122 -4.64 -7.38 -5.39
N GLU A 123 -3.75 -7.18 -6.37
CA GLU A 123 -3.88 -6.16 -7.41
C GLU A 123 -5.18 -6.30 -8.19
N GLU A 124 -5.57 -7.51 -8.56
CA GLU A 124 -6.86 -7.77 -9.24
C GLU A 124 -8.06 -7.38 -8.37
N LEU A 125 -7.96 -7.52 -7.04
CA LEU A 125 -9.01 -7.04 -6.13
C LEU A 125 -9.06 -5.51 -6.08
N ARG A 126 -7.90 -4.86 -6.17
CA ARG A 126 -7.74 -3.40 -6.18
C ARG A 126 -8.10 -2.76 -7.51
N GLU A 127 -8.19 -3.54 -8.58
CA GLU A 127 -8.57 -3.04 -9.91
C GLU A 127 -10.00 -2.50 -9.90
N VAL A 128 -10.93 -3.21 -9.26
CA VAL A 128 -12.33 -2.82 -9.10
C VAL A 128 -12.54 -2.15 -7.75
N LYS A 129 -12.79 -0.84 -7.77
CA LYS A 129 -12.93 0.00 -6.57
C LYS A 129 -14.31 -0.21 -5.95
N ASP A 130 -14.37 -0.23 -4.62
CA ASP A 130 -15.63 -0.13 -3.90
C ASP A 130 -16.13 1.33 -3.84
N GLU A 131 -17.37 1.52 -3.38
CA GLU A 131 -18.01 2.84 -3.31
C GLU A 131 -17.26 3.82 -2.39
N GLU A 132 -16.62 3.31 -1.33
CA GLU A 132 -15.84 4.14 -0.41
C GLU A 132 -14.54 4.61 -1.08
N GLU A 133 -13.85 3.73 -1.81
CA GLU A 133 -12.68 4.07 -2.60
C GLU A 133 -13.01 5.10 -3.69
N ILE A 134 -14.12 4.91 -4.40
CA ILE A 134 -14.59 5.86 -5.43
C ILE A 134 -14.83 7.24 -4.82
N ALA A 135 -15.56 7.32 -3.70
CA ALA A 135 -15.84 8.60 -3.04
C ALA A 135 -14.56 9.31 -2.58
N ILE A 136 -13.54 8.57 -2.13
CA ILE A 136 -12.23 9.14 -1.76
C ILE A 136 -11.49 9.66 -3.00
N ILE A 137 -11.52 8.92 -4.11
CA ILE A 137 -10.92 9.33 -5.39
C ILE A 137 -11.59 10.61 -5.91
N GLU A 138 -12.92 10.68 -5.91
CA GLU A 138 -13.67 11.87 -6.31
C GLU A 138 -13.27 13.09 -5.49
N LYS A 139 -13.11 12.93 -4.17
CA LYS A 139 -12.62 14.00 -3.30
C LYS A 139 -11.20 14.45 -3.67
N ALA A 140 -10.29 13.51 -3.99
CA ALA A 140 -8.95 13.84 -4.42
C ALA A 140 -8.94 14.61 -5.76
N CYS A 141 -9.77 14.19 -6.72
CA CYS A 141 -9.97 14.91 -7.98
C CYS A 141 -10.51 16.31 -7.74
N HIS A 142 -11.50 16.48 -6.86
CA HIS A 142 -12.04 17.79 -6.55
C HIS A 142 -11.00 18.75 -5.97
N ILE A 143 -10.09 18.27 -5.12
CA ILE A 143 -8.96 19.08 -4.61
C ILE A 143 -8.04 19.51 -5.76
N ALA A 144 -7.75 18.61 -6.71
CA ALA A 144 -6.93 18.92 -7.88
C ALA A 144 -7.61 19.95 -8.80
N ASP A 145 -8.92 19.83 -9.02
CA ASP A 145 -9.71 20.79 -9.81
C ASP A 145 -9.65 22.19 -9.19
N MET A 146 -9.84 22.29 -7.87
CA MET A 146 -9.72 23.56 -7.15
C MET A 146 -8.32 24.17 -7.26
N ALA A 147 -7.26 23.34 -7.21
CA ALA A 147 -5.89 23.80 -7.39
C ALA A 147 -5.61 24.29 -8.80
N TYR A 148 -6.18 23.62 -9.81
CA TYR A 148 -6.11 24.07 -11.19
C TYR A 148 -6.80 25.44 -11.37
N ASP A 149 -8.01 25.62 -10.85
CA ASP A 149 -8.71 26.91 -10.90
C ASP A 149 -7.97 28.03 -10.16
N HIS A 150 -7.23 27.68 -9.11
CA HIS A 150 -6.39 28.61 -8.37
C HIS A 150 -5.17 29.04 -9.20
N ILE A 151 -4.43 28.10 -9.79
CA ILE A 151 -3.18 28.40 -10.49
C ILE A 151 -3.40 29.24 -11.75
N LEU A 152 -4.53 29.08 -12.43
CA LEU A 152 -4.91 29.89 -13.60
C LEU A 152 -4.94 31.40 -13.31
N LYS A 153 -5.18 31.79 -12.05
CA LYS A 153 -5.25 33.20 -11.62
C LYS A 153 -3.87 33.77 -11.26
N MET A 154 -2.87 32.92 -11.12
CA MET A 154 -1.53 33.28 -10.65
C MET A 154 -0.46 33.17 -11.74
N ILE A 155 -0.57 32.17 -12.62
CA ILE A 155 0.45 31.90 -13.62
C ILE A 155 0.60 33.09 -14.58
N GLN A 156 1.84 33.57 -14.74
CA GLN A 156 2.14 34.74 -15.57
C GLN A 156 3.59 34.70 -16.10
N PRO A 157 3.90 35.45 -17.18
CA PRO A 157 5.27 35.59 -17.66
C PRO A 157 6.22 36.06 -16.54
N GLY A 158 7.38 35.42 -16.47
CA GLY A 158 8.38 35.68 -15.43
C GLY A 158 8.38 34.66 -14.28
N MET A 159 7.34 33.84 -14.15
CA MET A 159 7.34 32.69 -13.24
C MET A 159 8.13 31.52 -13.83
N THR A 160 8.82 30.80 -12.96
CA THR A 160 9.46 29.50 -13.23
C THR A 160 8.44 28.37 -13.08
N GLU A 161 8.70 27.24 -13.75
CA GLU A 161 7.86 26.04 -13.67
C GLU A 161 7.78 25.49 -12.24
N ILE A 162 8.89 25.50 -11.51
CA ILE A 162 8.93 25.07 -10.09
C ILE A 162 8.13 26.00 -9.17
N GLU A 163 8.06 27.31 -9.44
CA GLU A 163 7.19 28.21 -8.67
C GLU A 163 5.71 27.84 -8.87
N VAL A 164 5.30 27.53 -10.10
CA VAL A 164 3.94 27.08 -10.41
C VAL A 164 3.64 25.75 -9.70
N ALA A 165 4.56 24.78 -9.76
CA ALA A 165 4.43 23.49 -9.07
C ALA A 165 4.28 23.66 -7.55
N ASN A 166 5.13 24.48 -6.93
CA ASN A 166 5.07 24.74 -5.49
C ASN A 166 3.73 25.37 -5.05
N GLN A 167 3.13 26.22 -5.88
CA GLN A 167 1.82 26.81 -5.59
C GLN A 167 0.70 25.77 -5.67
N LEU A 168 0.72 24.89 -6.67
CA LEU A 168 -0.22 23.77 -6.78
C LEU A 168 -0.14 22.86 -5.54
N ASP A 169 1.06 22.43 -5.20
CA ASP A 169 1.32 21.54 -4.07
C ASP A 169 0.85 22.16 -2.75
N PHE A 170 1.21 23.42 -2.51
CA PHE A 170 0.78 24.16 -1.33
C PHE A 170 -0.74 24.29 -1.27
N TYR A 171 -1.37 24.67 -2.37
CA TYR A 171 -2.80 24.90 -2.40
C TYR A 171 -3.59 23.60 -2.19
N MET A 172 -3.21 22.50 -2.85
CA MET A 172 -3.82 21.19 -2.61
C MET A 172 -3.71 20.76 -1.13
N ARG A 173 -2.54 20.96 -0.50
CA ARG A 173 -2.35 20.69 0.93
C ARG A 173 -3.25 21.57 1.80
N SER A 174 -3.42 22.84 1.45
CA SER A 174 -4.30 23.77 2.16
C SER A 174 -5.78 23.35 2.13
N LEU A 175 -6.18 22.58 1.11
CA LEU A 175 -7.52 21.99 0.96
C LEU A 175 -7.67 20.62 1.66
N GLY A 176 -6.61 20.13 2.32
CA GLY A 176 -6.62 18.89 3.09
C GLY A 176 -5.97 17.69 2.39
N ALA A 177 -5.27 17.87 1.26
CA ALA A 177 -4.44 16.78 0.71
C ALA A 177 -3.27 16.46 1.65
N SER A 178 -3.01 15.17 1.87
CA SER A 178 -1.84 14.71 2.64
C SER A 178 -0.52 14.98 1.91
N GLY A 179 -0.57 15.14 0.60
CA GLY A 179 0.56 15.43 -0.26
C GLY A 179 0.18 15.32 -1.73
N VAL A 180 1.18 15.41 -2.60
CA VAL A 180 1.03 15.18 -4.04
C VAL A 180 0.99 13.68 -4.33
N SER A 181 0.28 13.31 -5.39
CA SER A 181 0.21 11.92 -5.85
C SER A 181 1.45 11.47 -6.63
N PHE A 182 2.21 12.41 -7.19
CA PHE A 182 3.47 12.23 -7.92
C PHE A 182 4.16 13.60 -8.06
N ASP A 183 5.41 13.62 -8.51
CA ASP A 183 6.15 14.88 -8.73
C ASP A 183 5.43 15.75 -9.76
N THR A 184 5.01 16.95 -9.34
CA THR A 184 4.20 17.85 -10.16
C THR A 184 4.93 18.24 -11.45
N ILE A 185 4.28 17.99 -12.59
CA ILE A 185 4.81 18.31 -13.92
C ILE A 185 4.28 19.68 -14.35
N VAL A 186 5.19 20.64 -14.57
CA VAL A 186 4.90 21.91 -15.24
C VAL A 186 5.91 22.06 -16.36
N ALA A 187 5.44 21.93 -17.60
CA ALA A 187 6.27 21.93 -18.80
C ALA A 187 5.79 23.01 -19.78
N SER A 188 6.58 24.07 -19.93
CA SER A 188 6.28 25.29 -20.66
C SER A 188 7.15 25.47 -21.91
N GLY A 189 6.61 26.15 -22.93
CA GLY A 189 7.32 26.40 -24.18
C GLY A 189 7.81 25.10 -24.83
N LEU A 190 9.11 25.04 -25.19
CA LEU A 190 9.71 23.85 -25.80
C LEU A 190 9.63 22.60 -24.90
N ARG A 191 9.61 22.78 -23.58
CA ARG A 191 9.52 21.66 -22.62
C ARG A 191 8.16 20.96 -22.69
N SER A 192 7.10 21.61 -23.18
CA SER A 192 5.77 20.97 -23.30
C SER A 192 5.75 19.79 -24.28
N ALA A 193 6.81 19.63 -25.08
CA ALA A 193 7.03 18.45 -25.93
C ALA A 193 7.62 17.24 -25.16
N MET A 194 7.98 17.39 -23.89
CA MET A 194 8.56 16.34 -23.04
C MET A 194 7.46 15.64 -22.23
N PRO A 195 7.14 14.36 -22.49
CA PRO A 195 6.06 13.65 -21.79
C PRO A 195 6.24 13.53 -20.26
N HIS A 196 7.49 13.61 -19.78
CA HIS A 196 7.86 13.54 -18.35
C HIS A 196 8.65 14.78 -17.91
N GLY A 197 8.22 15.97 -18.35
CA GLY A 197 8.89 17.25 -18.07
C GLY A 197 8.67 17.80 -16.65
N VAL A 198 9.07 17.04 -15.62
CA VAL A 198 8.98 17.45 -14.20
C VAL A 198 9.55 18.86 -13.98
N ALA A 199 8.88 19.66 -13.16
CA ALA A 199 9.18 21.08 -12.94
C ALA A 199 10.58 21.33 -12.34
#